data_AF-A0A9P7CUQ1-F1
#
_entry.id   AF-A0A9P7CUQ1-F1
#
_cell.length_a   1.000
_cell.length_b   1.000
_cell.length_c   1.000
_cell.angle_alpha   90.00
_cell.angle_beta   90.00
_cell.angle_gamma   90.00
#
_symmetry.space_group_name_H-M   'P 1'
#
loop_
_entity.id
_entity.type
_entity.pdbx_description
1 polymer ?
#
loop_
_entity_poly.entity_id
_entity_poly.type
_entity_poly.pdbx_seq_one_letter_code
_entity_poly.pdbx_strand_id
1 'polypeptide(L)'
;MKYANQIASYEVIKIVTAYLNGVKVQFGNKVRMFLNLLLKKNERIKALKSEMKKNGGTEKEVAATIKTITEQISKVKLAISSRNIEDMPKEFFSSNDLDKIRNLFDSYSTDYRFTIKHVRRASKQIIQLLSIISHLDKEIVWGTVLDVRSKAMKPQGERKFMKFRGTIYTDGVGVSVLKQNYDTKKKGGSSGGKPKSIEADEFQYIEKLGKEDLLAGVGKCVLIEPGRRDLLCCMHEKSTVENKMIYRYTSNQKAIETKSRKFRKLRNNLKKDEVIETELFLSHFKSSTVNKEKFVEYLQERAKVIPVMKAYYLNEDRPAAEDQGAGGFLPFRKMKLSSFINKQQADKRLTKKLRERFGNDAILILGNWSAGKVKYHEPIRGIGMRRMLAKEGFQVYLLDEFRTFSLCPSCQNGELETFKKVQNPRPYQREKYPVVDRHGLLRCKNQQCLKAVTSTTEAADKVPLRRLWNRDMAATLNFRQILFSLRANGERPERFCRSKKSLSTGSKRKNISSSSASTSPPTKIPNNSL
;
A
#
# COMPACT_ATOMS: atom_id res chain seq x y z
N MET A 1 -23.95 -28.62 -19.56
CA MET A 1 -22.54 -28.60 -20.00
C MET A 1 -22.13 -27.43 -20.92
N LYS A 2 -23.04 -26.76 -21.66
CA LYS A 2 -22.69 -25.62 -22.56
C LYS A 2 -21.93 -24.44 -21.90
N TYR A 3 -22.21 -24.10 -20.65
CA TYR A 3 -21.59 -22.96 -19.95
C TYR A 3 -20.18 -23.24 -19.38
N ALA A 4 -19.83 -24.51 -19.16
CA ALA A 4 -18.51 -24.91 -18.65
C ALA A 4 -17.42 -24.75 -19.73
N ASN A 5 -17.76 -25.09 -20.98
CA ASN A 5 -16.87 -24.88 -22.13
C ASN A 5 -16.59 -23.40 -22.40
N GLN A 6 -17.55 -22.52 -22.11
CA GLN A 6 -17.40 -21.08 -22.30
C GLN A 6 -16.46 -20.47 -21.23
N ILE A 7 -16.59 -20.89 -19.97
CA ILE A 7 -15.68 -20.47 -18.89
C ILE A 7 -14.27 -21.01 -19.12
N ALA A 8 -14.14 -22.28 -19.53
CA ALA A 8 -12.87 -22.87 -19.90
C ALA A 8 -12.23 -22.12 -21.09
N SER A 9 -13.03 -21.76 -22.11
CA SER A 9 -12.55 -20.95 -23.24
C SER A 9 -12.12 -19.54 -22.80
N TYR A 10 -12.85 -18.90 -21.87
CA TYR A 10 -12.45 -17.59 -21.33
C TYR A 10 -11.15 -17.66 -20.52
N GLU A 11 -10.96 -18.70 -19.72
CA GLU A 11 -9.71 -18.87 -18.97
C GLU A 11 -8.55 -19.28 -19.87
N VAL A 12 -8.77 -20.14 -20.87
CA VAL A 12 -7.77 -20.48 -21.90
C VAL A 12 -7.38 -19.23 -22.68
N ILE A 13 -8.34 -18.41 -23.12
CA ILE A 13 -8.06 -17.16 -23.85
C ILE A 13 -7.39 -16.13 -22.95
N LYS A 14 -7.75 -16.02 -21.67
CA LYS A 14 -7.03 -15.16 -20.70
C LYS A 14 -5.60 -15.65 -20.47
N ILE A 15 -5.39 -16.96 -20.32
CA ILE A 15 -4.07 -17.56 -20.13
C ILE A 15 -3.23 -17.36 -21.39
N VAL A 16 -3.78 -17.62 -22.57
CA VAL A 16 -3.14 -17.39 -23.88
C VAL A 16 -2.88 -15.91 -24.10
N THR A 17 -3.80 -15.02 -23.75
CA THR A 17 -3.62 -13.56 -23.88
C THR A 17 -2.61 -13.05 -22.87
N ALA A 18 -2.58 -13.55 -21.64
CA ALA A 18 -1.59 -13.21 -20.62
C ALA A 18 -0.21 -13.80 -20.96
N TYR A 19 -0.17 -14.99 -21.53
CA TYR A 19 1.02 -15.66 -22.04
C TYR A 19 1.57 -14.92 -23.25
N LEU A 20 0.77 -14.69 -24.29
CA LEU A 20 1.14 -13.93 -25.48
C LEU A 20 1.52 -12.49 -25.12
N ASN A 21 0.82 -11.81 -24.21
CA ASN A 21 1.22 -10.47 -23.77
C ASN A 21 2.46 -10.49 -22.86
N GLY A 22 2.61 -11.50 -22.01
CA GLY A 22 3.75 -11.64 -21.11
C GLY A 22 5.03 -12.02 -21.87
N VAL A 23 4.91 -12.92 -22.83
CA VAL A 23 5.92 -13.26 -23.83
C VAL A 23 6.15 -12.03 -24.69
N LYS A 24 5.20 -11.50 -25.47
CA LYS A 24 5.40 -10.33 -26.34
C LYS A 24 6.01 -9.09 -25.67
N VAL A 25 5.70 -8.81 -24.39
CA VAL A 25 6.26 -7.65 -23.64
C VAL A 25 7.59 -7.95 -22.93
N GLN A 26 7.86 -9.22 -22.57
CA GLN A 26 9.09 -9.59 -21.85
C GLN A 26 10.01 -10.57 -22.59
N PHE A 27 9.66 -10.99 -23.80
CA PHE A 27 10.39 -12.00 -24.57
C PHE A 27 11.81 -11.51 -24.86
N GLY A 28 11.96 -10.29 -25.37
CA GLY A 28 13.28 -9.66 -25.51
C GLY A 28 14.07 -9.59 -24.19
N ASN A 29 13.39 -9.35 -23.05
CA ASN A 29 14.04 -9.36 -21.74
C ASN A 29 14.46 -10.77 -21.29
N LYS A 30 13.66 -11.80 -21.56
CA LYS A 30 13.94 -13.20 -21.24
C LYS A 30 15.02 -13.79 -22.13
N VAL A 31 14.97 -13.52 -23.43
CA VAL A 31 16.03 -13.83 -24.41
C VAL A 31 17.33 -13.17 -23.96
N ARG A 32 17.31 -11.88 -23.57
CA ARG A 32 18.48 -11.20 -23.02
C ARG A 32 19.01 -11.87 -21.73
N MET A 33 18.15 -12.32 -20.82
CA MET A 33 18.57 -13.04 -19.61
C MET A 33 19.21 -14.38 -19.94
N PHE A 34 18.60 -15.15 -20.83
CA PHE A 34 19.12 -16.42 -21.35
C PHE A 34 20.49 -16.24 -22.00
N LEU A 35 20.65 -15.22 -22.85
CA LEU A 35 21.94 -14.91 -23.49
C LEU A 35 22.98 -14.44 -22.49
N ASN A 36 22.60 -13.62 -21.49
CA ASN A 36 23.54 -13.21 -20.45
C ASN A 36 24.00 -14.40 -19.58
N LEU A 37 23.14 -15.42 -19.39
CA LEU A 37 23.49 -16.67 -18.71
C LEU A 37 24.47 -17.51 -19.55
N LEU A 38 24.20 -17.69 -20.86
CA LEU A 38 25.10 -18.41 -21.77
C LEU A 38 26.46 -17.72 -21.90
N LEU A 39 26.47 -16.38 -22.00
CA LEU A 39 27.69 -15.60 -22.17
C LEU A 39 28.57 -15.54 -20.92
N LYS A 40 28.04 -15.93 -19.74
CA LYS A 40 28.76 -15.96 -18.44
C LYS A 40 29.64 -14.73 -18.19
N LYS A 41 29.17 -13.54 -18.59
CA LYS A 41 29.98 -12.32 -18.70
C LYS A 41 30.77 -12.01 -17.42
N ASN A 42 30.10 -12.10 -16.26
CA ASN A 42 30.72 -11.76 -14.98
C ASN A 42 31.76 -12.79 -14.54
N GLU A 43 31.55 -14.08 -14.84
CA GLU A 43 32.50 -15.15 -14.54
C GLU A 43 33.75 -15.01 -15.41
N ARG A 44 33.59 -14.75 -16.72
CA ARG A 44 34.70 -14.49 -17.65
C ARG A 44 35.52 -13.27 -17.25
N ILE A 45 34.87 -12.15 -16.90
CA ILE A 45 35.56 -10.95 -16.42
C ILE A 45 36.30 -11.23 -15.10
N LYS A 46 35.73 -12.04 -14.20
CA LYS A 46 36.36 -12.38 -12.93
C LYS A 46 37.56 -13.32 -13.10
N ALA A 47 37.45 -14.30 -13.99
CA ALA A 47 38.54 -15.21 -14.35
C ALA A 47 39.70 -14.43 -14.99
N LEU A 48 39.40 -13.59 -15.98
CA LEU A 48 40.38 -12.74 -16.65
C LEU A 48 41.11 -11.79 -15.69
N LYS A 49 40.37 -11.12 -14.80
CA LYS A 49 40.98 -10.28 -13.75
C LYS A 49 41.88 -11.07 -12.81
N SER A 50 41.56 -12.33 -12.52
CA SER A 50 42.36 -13.19 -11.65
C SER A 50 43.62 -13.70 -12.34
N GLU A 51 43.54 -13.99 -13.64
CA GLU A 51 44.66 -14.43 -14.48
C GLU A 51 45.64 -13.29 -14.76
N MET A 52 45.14 -12.12 -15.17
CA MET A 52 45.98 -10.94 -15.39
C MET A 52 46.67 -10.45 -14.11
N LYS A 53 46.03 -10.63 -12.94
CA LYS A 53 46.65 -10.35 -11.64
C LYS A 53 47.79 -11.34 -11.31
N LYS A 54 47.70 -12.60 -11.78
CA LYS A 54 48.79 -13.58 -11.62
C LYS A 54 49.95 -13.29 -12.57
N ASN A 55 49.67 -12.74 -13.75
CA ASN A 55 50.67 -12.47 -14.79
C ASN A 55 51.24 -11.04 -14.74
N GLY A 56 50.98 -10.27 -13.67
CA GLY A 56 51.54 -8.92 -13.48
C GLY A 56 50.97 -7.82 -14.39
N GLY A 57 49.79 -8.05 -15.00
CA GLY A 57 49.18 -7.11 -15.95
C GLY A 57 48.73 -5.79 -15.30
N THR A 58 48.87 -4.69 -16.04
CA THR A 58 48.50 -3.34 -15.59
C THR A 58 46.98 -3.12 -15.61
N GLU A 59 46.49 -2.18 -14.78
CA GLU A 59 45.04 -1.86 -14.76
C GLU A 59 44.52 -1.35 -16.12
N LYS A 60 45.38 -0.71 -16.92
CA LYS A 60 45.05 -0.24 -18.28
C LYS A 60 44.83 -1.40 -19.26
N GLU A 61 45.66 -2.43 -19.20
CA GLU A 61 45.52 -3.63 -20.04
C GLU A 61 44.26 -4.42 -19.64
N VAL A 62 43.99 -4.54 -18.34
CA VAL A 62 42.75 -5.17 -17.84
C VAL A 62 41.51 -4.44 -18.35
N ALA A 63 41.53 -3.10 -18.36
CA ALA A 63 40.43 -2.30 -18.89
C ALA A 63 40.23 -2.48 -20.40
N ALA A 64 41.33 -2.53 -21.18
CA ALA A 64 41.31 -2.75 -22.62
C ALA A 64 40.70 -4.13 -22.97
N THR A 65 41.12 -5.20 -22.31
CA THR A 65 40.62 -6.56 -22.56
C THR A 65 39.15 -6.72 -22.17
N ILE A 66 38.70 -6.07 -21.08
CA ILE A 66 37.28 -6.03 -20.70
C ILE A 66 36.42 -5.30 -21.75
N LYS A 67 36.98 -4.25 -22.38
CA LYS A 67 36.33 -3.52 -23.47
C LYS A 67 36.14 -4.43 -24.68
N THR A 68 37.18 -5.16 -25.10
CA THR A 68 37.12 -6.14 -26.21
C THR A 68 36.07 -7.23 -25.97
N ILE A 69 36.03 -7.83 -24.78
CA ILE A 69 35.01 -8.82 -24.41
C ILE A 69 33.60 -8.23 -24.47
N THR A 70 33.43 -6.98 -24.02
CA THR A 70 32.14 -6.30 -24.05
C THR A 70 31.69 -5.97 -25.48
N GLU A 71 32.62 -5.67 -26.37
CA GLU A 71 32.37 -5.46 -27.81
C GLU A 71 32.00 -6.76 -28.52
N GLN A 72 32.71 -7.87 -28.28
CA GLN A 72 32.36 -9.19 -28.82
C GLN A 72 30.97 -9.66 -28.34
N ILE A 73 30.64 -9.47 -27.06
CA ILE A 73 29.29 -9.72 -26.53
C ILE A 73 28.23 -8.84 -27.21
N SER A 74 28.60 -7.63 -27.63
CA SER A 74 27.69 -6.72 -28.34
C SER A 74 27.48 -7.13 -29.80
N LYS A 75 28.45 -7.81 -30.42
CA LYS A 75 28.33 -8.45 -31.75
C LYS A 75 27.41 -9.67 -31.71
N VAL A 76 27.56 -10.55 -30.72
CA VAL A 76 26.62 -11.67 -30.46
C VAL A 76 25.17 -11.17 -30.39
N LYS A 77 24.94 -10.08 -29.65
CA LYS A 77 23.61 -9.48 -29.49
C LYS A 77 23.04 -8.89 -30.78
N LEU A 78 23.89 -8.48 -31.73
CA LEU A 78 23.48 -8.01 -33.05
C LEU A 78 23.11 -9.19 -33.95
N ALA A 79 23.98 -10.20 -34.03
CA ALA A 79 23.76 -11.43 -34.79
C ALA A 79 22.45 -12.12 -34.42
N ILE A 80 22.11 -12.13 -33.13
CA ILE A 80 20.83 -12.67 -32.64
C ILE A 80 19.64 -11.81 -33.06
N SER A 81 19.82 -10.50 -33.12
CA SER A 81 18.78 -9.59 -33.55
C SER A 81 18.46 -9.74 -35.04
N SER A 82 19.46 -10.13 -35.85
CA SER A 82 19.35 -10.36 -37.29
C SER A 82 19.08 -11.83 -37.66
N ARG A 83 18.94 -12.74 -36.68
CA ARG A 83 18.86 -14.20 -36.88
C ARG A 83 20.06 -14.80 -37.66
N ASN A 84 21.19 -14.10 -37.75
CA ASN A 84 22.38 -14.62 -38.41
C ASN A 84 23.28 -15.37 -37.40
N ILE A 85 23.03 -16.68 -37.25
CA ILE A 85 23.77 -17.53 -36.30
C ILE A 85 25.22 -17.74 -36.75
N GLU A 86 25.48 -17.66 -38.07
CA GLU A 86 26.80 -17.91 -38.66
C GLU A 86 27.81 -16.79 -38.33
N ASP A 87 27.32 -15.56 -38.16
CA ASP A 87 28.10 -14.37 -37.78
C ASP A 87 28.41 -14.29 -36.26
N MET A 88 28.00 -15.27 -35.46
CA MET A 88 28.26 -15.25 -34.02
C MET A 88 29.71 -15.63 -33.70
N PRO A 89 30.40 -14.87 -32.80
CA PRO A 89 31.69 -15.26 -32.24
C PRO A 89 31.63 -16.66 -31.57
N LYS A 90 32.13 -17.68 -32.27
CA LYS A 90 32.07 -19.10 -31.83
C LYS A 90 32.83 -19.35 -30.52
N GLU A 91 33.82 -18.52 -30.22
CA GLU A 91 34.62 -18.52 -28.97
C GLU A 91 33.78 -18.37 -27.68
N PHE A 92 32.54 -17.89 -27.79
CA PHE A 92 31.66 -17.67 -26.65
C PHE A 92 30.70 -18.82 -26.35
N PHE A 93 30.57 -19.79 -27.26
CA PHE A 93 29.52 -20.80 -27.22
C PHE A 93 30.09 -22.20 -27.44
N SER A 94 29.67 -23.16 -26.63
CA SER A 94 29.84 -24.57 -26.96
C SER A 94 28.87 -24.99 -28.09
N SER A 95 29.12 -26.14 -28.72
CA SER A 95 28.17 -26.74 -29.67
C SER A 95 26.75 -26.86 -29.08
N ASN A 96 26.65 -27.32 -27.83
CA ASN A 96 25.41 -27.40 -27.06
C ASN A 96 24.73 -26.03 -26.84
N ASP A 97 25.50 -24.95 -26.70
CA ASP A 97 24.92 -23.61 -26.53
C ASP A 97 24.37 -23.06 -27.85
N LEU A 98 25.01 -23.37 -28.96
CA LEU A 98 24.52 -23.05 -30.30
C LEU A 98 23.21 -23.79 -30.60
N ASP A 99 23.10 -25.06 -30.21
CA ASP A 99 21.87 -25.85 -30.39
C ASP A 99 20.72 -25.32 -29.52
N LYS A 100 20.98 -24.88 -28.28
CA LYS A 100 19.97 -24.20 -27.47
C LYS A 100 19.51 -22.87 -28.07
N ILE A 101 20.42 -22.14 -28.72
CA ILE A 101 20.10 -20.89 -29.42
C ILE A 101 19.25 -21.18 -30.67
N ARG A 102 19.56 -22.23 -31.44
CA ARG A 102 18.76 -22.69 -32.59
C ARG A 102 17.35 -23.11 -32.16
N ASN A 103 17.24 -23.98 -31.17
CA ASN A 103 15.95 -24.40 -30.59
C ASN A 103 15.12 -23.21 -30.08
N LEU A 104 15.78 -22.17 -29.55
CA LEU A 104 15.10 -20.93 -29.20
C LEU A 104 14.55 -20.23 -30.45
N PHE A 105 15.33 -20.06 -31.52
CA PHE A 105 14.86 -19.45 -32.78
C PHE A 105 13.70 -20.20 -33.45
N ASP A 106 13.67 -21.53 -33.31
CA ASP A 106 12.62 -22.39 -33.88
C ASP A 106 11.30 -22.29 -33.08
N SER A 107 11.36 -21.82 -31.84
CA SER A 107 10.18 -21.66 -30.98
C SER A 107 9.26 -20.48 -31.35
N TYR A 108 9.59 -19.69 -32.39
CA TYR A 108 8.78 -18.57 -32.85
C TYR A 108 8.91 -18.28 -34.36
N SER A 109 7.81 -17.81 -34.96
CA SER A 109 7.68 -17.54 -36.41
C SER A 109 8.86 -16.76 -37.00
N THR A 110 9.29 -17.18 -38.19
CA THR A 110 10.35 -16.60 -39.01
C THR A 110 10.14 -15.12 -39.30
N ASP A 111 8.89 -14.65 -39.32
CA ASP A 111 8.53 -13.25 -39.60
C ASP A 111 8.78 -12.31 -38.40
N TYR A 112 9.09 -12.86 -37.23
CA TYR A 112 9.40 -12.07 -36.04
C TYR A 112 10.81 -11.45 -36.11
N ARG A 113 10.88 -10.14 -36.35
CA ARG A 113 12.11 -9.35 -36.34
C ARG A 113 12.40 -8.75 -34.97
N PHE A 114 13.57 -9.05 -34.39
CA PHE A 114 14.04 -8.34 -33.20
C PHE A 114 14.59 -6.97 -33.58
N THR A 115 14.28 -5.95 -32.77
CA THR A 115 15.00 -4.67 -32.84
C THR A 115 16.24 -4.75 -31.94
N ILE A 116 17.33 -4.10 -32.35
CA ILE A 116 18.59 -4.00 -31.58
C ILE A 116 18.35 -3.49 -30.14
N LYS A 117 17.28 -2.69 -29.94
CA LYS A 117 16.85 -2.16 -28.65
C LYS A 117 16.24 -3.22 -27.71
N HIS A 118 15.61 -4.28 -28.24
CA HIS A 118 15.10 -5.40 -27.44
C HIS A 118 16.23 -6.18 -26.73
N VAL A 119 17.46 -6.14 -27.27
CA VAL A 119 18.61 -6.90 -26.77
C VAL A 119 19.57 -6.04 -25.93
N ARG A 120 19.64 -4.71 -26.17
CA ARG A 120 20.65 -3.81 -25.55
C ARG A 120 20.22 -3.05 -24.27
N ARG A 121 19.06 -2.38 -24.22
CA ARG A 121 18.55 -1.66 -23.02
C ARG A 121 17.12 -1.16 -23.27
N ALA A 122 16.20 -1.40 -22.33
CA ALA A 122 14.85 -0.87 -22.39
C ALA A 122 14.85 0.63 -22.09
N SER A 123 14.61 1.49 -23.09
CA SER A 123 14.03 2.84 -22.96
C SER A 123 13.73 3.43 -24.34
N LYS A 124 12.51 3.99 -24.50
CA LYS A 124 12.03 4.79 -25.64
C LYS A 124 11.94 4.10 -27.00
N GLN A 125 10.98 3.18 -27.14
CA GLN A 125 10.16 3.07 -28.36
C GLN A 125 8.84 2.31 -28.09
N ILE A 126 8.13 2.73 -27.04
CA ILE A 126 6.72 2.33 -26.83
C ILE A 126 5.82 2.96 -27.91
N ILE A 127 6.26 4.01 -28.62
CA ILE A 127 5.42 4.80 -29.52
C ILE A 127 5.22 4.13 -30.89
N GLN A 128 6.18 3.35 -31.41
CA GLN A 128 6.09 2.82 -32.78
C GLN A 128 5.43 1.44 -32.87
N LEU A 129 5.50 0.63 -31.80
CA LEU A 129 4.73 -0.62 -31.68
C LEU A 129 3.28 -0.40 -31.18
N LEU A 130 2.99 0.76 -30.57
CA LEU A 130 1.63 1.19 -30.29
C LEU A 130 0.85 1.53 -31.57
N SER A 131 1.53 2.01 -32.63
CA SER A 131 0.90 2.35 -33.92
C SER A 131 0.34 1.14 -34.68
N ILE A 132 0.94 -0.04 -34.52
CA ILE A 132 0.48 -1.25 -35.25
C ILE A 132 -0.65 -1.97 -34.50
N ILE A 133 -0.80 -1.75 -33.19
CA ILE A 133 -1.88 -2.34 -32.36
C ILE A 133 -3.00 -1.32 -32.05
N SER A 134 -2.79 -0.02 -32.26
CA SER A 134 -3.84 1.01 -32.14
C SER A 134 -5.01 0.83 -33.12
N HIS A 135 -4.89 -0.08 -34.09
CA HIS A 135 -5.94 -0.39 -35.06
C HIS A 135 -6.81 -1.62 -34.71
N LEU A 136 -6.49 -2.40 -33.68
CA LEU A 136 -7.44 -3.39 -33.16
C LEU A 136 -8.29 -2.71 -32.09
N ASP A 137 -9.51 -2.33 -32.46
CA ASP A 137 -10.46 -1.69 -31.57
C ASP A 137 -10.71 -2.59 -30.35
N LYS A 138 -10.45 -2.06 -29.15
CA LYS A 138 -10.70 -2.78 -27.89
C LYS A 138 -12.16 -3.22 -27.79
N GLU A 139 -13.09 -2.48 -28.42
CA GLU A 139 -14.49 -2.86 -28.48
C GLU A 139 -14.71 -4.16 -29.27
N ILE A 140 -13.93 -4.42 -30.33
CA ILE A 140 -14.01 -5.68 -31.09
C ILE A 140 -13.55 -6.84 -30.21
N VAL A 141 -12.40 -6.69 -29.55
CA VAL A 141 -11.84 -7.76 -28.69
C VAL A 141 -12.78 -8.05 -27.53
N TRP A 142 -13.32 -7.03 -26.86
CA TRP A 142 -14.27 -7.23 -25.76
C TRP A 142 -15.66 -7.66 -26.24
N GLY A 143 -16.08 -7.28 -27.44
CA GLY A 143 -17.34 -7.68 -28.06
C GLY A 143 -17.42 -9.18 -28.36
N THR A 144 -16.27 -9.87 -28.44
CA THR A 144 -16.25 -11.34 -28.54
C THR A 144 -16.58 -12.05 -27.20
N VAL A 145 -16.53 -11.33 -26.08
CA VAL A 145 -16.63 -11.90 -24.71
C VAL A 145 -17.80 -11.32 -23.92
N LEU A 146 -18.22 -10.09 -24.24
CA LEU A 146 -19.26 -9.34 -23.54
C LEU A 146 -20.22 -8.73 -24.54
N ASP A 147 -21.49 -8.67 -24.17
CA ASP A 147 -22.43 -7.82 -24.88
C ASP A 147 -22.13 -6.34 -24.58
N VAL A 148 -21.21 -5.78 -25.36
CA VAL A 148 -20.82 -4.37 -25.33
C VAL A 148 -21.94 -3.44 -25.81
N ARG A 149 -23.01 -3.98 -26.40
CA ARG A 149 -24.20 -3.23 -26.84
C ARG A 149 -25.24 -3.07 -25.72
N SER A 150 -25.12 -3.83 -24.63
CA SER A 150 -25.98 -3.73 -23.46
C SER A 150 -26.00 -2.33 -22.84
N LYS A 151 -27.14 -1.95 -22.24
CA LYS A 151 -27.33 -0.63 -21.61
C LYS A 151 -26.24 -0.29 -20.58
N ALA A 152 -25.74 -1.30 -19.87
CA ALA A 152 -24.68 -1.15 -18.88
C ALA A 152 -23.32 -0.79 -19.50
N MET A 153 -23.06 -1.15 -20.76
CA MET A 153 -21.79 -0.94 -21.46
C MET A 153 -21.78 0.32 -22.34
N LYS A 154 -22.96 0.83 -22.71
CA LYS A 154 -23.09 2.03 -23.55
C LYS A 154 -22.33 3.25 -22.99
N PRO A 155 -21.74 4.08 -23.85
CA PRO A 155 -21.15 5.35 -23.47
C PRO A 155 -22.09 6.25 -22.65
N GLN A 156 -21.55 6.99 -21.70
CA GLN A 156 -22.29 7.86 -20.77
C GLN A 156 -21.69 9.28 -20.73
N GLY A 157 -22.48 10.24 -20.21
CA GLY A 157 -22.14 11.67 -20.12
C GLY A 157 -22.59 12.48 -21.34
N GLU A 158 -22.63 13.81 -21.19
CA GLU A 158 -22.80 14.74 -22.31
C GLU A 158 -21.81 14.40 -23.42
N ARG A 159 -22.23 14.36 -24.69
CA ARG A 159 -21.36 13.97 -25.82
C ARG A 159 -20.74 12.55 -25.73
N LYS A 160 -21.21 11.66 -24.84
CA LYS A 160 -20.82 10.23 -24.77
C LYS A 160 -19.30 9.99 -24.57
N PHE A 161 -18.61 10.86 -23.85
CA PHE A 161 -17.15 10.77 -23.66
C PHE A 161 -16.71 9.65 -22.68
N MET A 162 -17.57 9.22 -21.75
CA MET A 162 -17.23 8.10 -20.84
C MET A 162 -17.57 6.77 -21.50
N LYS A 163 -16.56 6.05 -21.96
CA LYS A 163 -16.71 4.76 -22.66
C LYS A 163 -16.03 3.64 -21.89
N PHE A 164 -16.45 2.41 -22.15
CA PHE A 164 -15.76 1.24 -21.63
C PHE A 164 -14.40 1.10 -22.32
N ARG A 165 -13.29 1.16 -21.55
CA ARG A 165 -11.92 1.07 -22.07
C ARG A 165 -11.25 -0.27 -21.76
N GLY A 166 -12.06 -1.31 -21.50
CA GLY A 166 -11.56 -2.67 -21.27
C GLY A 166 -11.15 -2.97 -19.84
N THR A 167 -11.82 -2.37 -18.84
CA THR A 167 -11.52 -2.62 -17.43
C THR A 167 -12.77 -2.97 -16.65
N ILE A 168 -12.75 -4.18 -16.10
CA ILE A 168 -13.81 -4.73 -15.29
C ILE A 168 -13.20 -5.16 -13.96
N TYR A 169 -13.84 -4.75 -12.88
CA TYR A 169 -13.52 -5.23 -11.55
C TYR A 169 -14.57 -6.24 -11.12
N THR A 170 -14.14 -7.35 -10.53
CA THR A 170 -15.05 -8.33 -9.94
C THR A 170 -14.50 -8.79 -8.60
N ASP A 171 -15.38 -8.96 -7.63
CA ASP A 171 -15.09 -9.65 -6.36
C ASP A 171 -15.51 -11.13 -6.42
N GLY A 172 -15.83 -11.63 -7.62
CA GLY A 172 -16.31 -12.99 -7.87
C GLY A 172 -17.80 -13.19 -7.59
N VAL A 173 -18.52 -12.14 -7.19
CA VAL A 173 -19.96 -12.14 -6.95
C VAL A 173 -20.65 -11.04 -7.77
N GLY A 174 -20.04 -9.85 -7.83
CA GLY A 174 -20.46 -8.73 -8.64
C GLY A 174 -19.44 -8.35 -9.69
N VAL A 175 -19.90 -7.61 -10.69
CA VAL A 175 -19.09 -7.08 -11.78
C VAL A 175 -19.30 -5.57 -11.81
N SER A 176 -18.21 -4.81 -11.64
CA SER A 176 -18.17 -3.35 -11.78
C SER A 176 -17.45 -3.01 -13.08
N VAL A 177 -18.15 -2.32 -13.96
CA VAL A 177 -17.60 -1.86 -15.24
C VAL A 177 -17.08 -0.44 -15.04
N LEU A 178 -15.80 -0.21 -15.38
CA LEU A 178 -15.20 1.12 -15.29
C LEU A 178 -15.27 1.81 -16.65
N LYS A 179 -16.00 2.93 -16.72
CA LYS A 179 -16.05 3.82 -17.89
C LYS A 179 -15.15 5.02 -17.65
N GLN A 180 -14.35 5.37 -18.65
CA GLN A 180 -13.35 6.44 -18.55
C GLN A 180 -13.29 7.22 -19.85
N ASN A 181 -12.85 8.47 -19.76
CA ASN A 181 -12.59 9.36 -20.89
C ASN A 181 -11.14 9.29 -21.37
N TYR A 182 -10.29 8.49 -20.71
CA TYR A 182 -8.89 8.26 -21.09
C TYR A 182 -8.60 6.75 -21.14
N ASP A 183 -7.57 6.36 -21.88
CA ASP A 183 -7.15 4.96 -21.98
C ASP A 183 -6.58 4.42 -20.67
N THR A 184 -6.95 3.18 -20.32
CA THR A 184 -6.52 2.55 -19.07
C THR A 184 -5.00 2.42 -19.00
N LYS A 185 -4.36 3.23 -18.15
CA LYS A 185 -2.95 3.00 -17.77
C LYS A 185 -2.88 1.73 -16.91
N LYS A 186 -2.06 0.76 -17.30
CA LYS A 186 -1.78 -0.46 -16.53
C LYS A 186 -1.38 -0.09 -15.09
N LYS A 187 -2.24 -0.32 -14.11
CA LYS A 187 -1.78 -0.71 -12.77
C LYS A 187 -1.50 -2.20 -12.82
N GLY A 188 -0.26 -2.55 -13.15
CA GLY A 188 0.21 -3.92 -12.96
C GLY A 188 0.08 -4.29 -11.48
N GLY A 189 -0.46 -5.47 -11.19
CA GLY A 189 -0.35 -6.07 -9.87
C GLY A 189 1.13 -6.29 -9.55
N SER A 190 1.71 -5.37 -8.79
CA SER A 190 3.06 -5.51 -8.25
C SER A 190 2.96 -6.19 -6.89
N SER A 191 3.05 -7.52 -6.89
CA SER A 191 3.59 -8.31 -5.77
C SER A 191 5.12 -8.41 -5.82
N GLY A 192 5.78 -7.68 -6.73
CA GLY A 192 7.22 -7.41 -6.68
C GLY A 192 7.44 -5.98 -6.23
N GLY A 193 7.98 -5.80 -5.02
CA GLY A 193 8.45 -4.50 -4.54
C GLY A 193 9.52 -3.97 -5.49
N LYS A 194 9.15 -3.02 -6.35
CA LYS A 194 10.14 -2.08 -6.87
C LYS A 194 10.66 -1.30 -5.66
N PRO A 195 11.97 -1.04 -5.55
CA PRO A 195 12.41 0.02 -4.65
C PRO A 195 11.63 1.26 -5.06
N LYS A 196 10.96 1.88 -4.09
CA LYS A 196 10.27 3.15 -4.31
C LYS A 196 11.29 4.10 -4.93
N SER A 197 11.25 4.29 -6.25
CA SER A 197 11.49 5.63 -6.76
C SER A 197 10.50 6.48 -5.98
N ILE A 198 11.02 7.45 -5.22
CA ILE A 198 10.25 8.36 -4.41
C ILE A 198 9.27 9.05 -5.37
N GLU A 199 8.08 8.45 -5.54
CA GLU A 199 6.91 9.18 -6.01
C GLU A 199 6.82 10.33 -5.02
N ALA A 200 6.92 11.57 -5.51
CA ALA A 200 6.74 12.75 -4.68
C ALA A 200 5.54 12.49 -3.77
N ASP A 201 5.76 12.53 -2.45
CA ASP A 201 4.69 12.26 -1.49
C ASP A 201 3.50 13.14 -1.90
N GLU A 202 2.34 12.52 -2.13
CA GLU A 202 1.10 13.18 -2.59
C GLU A 202 0.72 14.41 -1.75
N PHE A 203 1.27 14.51 -0.54
CA PHE A 203 1.19 15.63 0.37
C PHE A 203 2.60 16.13 0.69
N GLN A 204 2.84 17.42 0.51
CA GLN A 204 4.11 18.06 0.82
C GLN A 204 4.33 18.11 2.33
N TYR A 205 5.60 18.05 2.75
CA TYR A 205 6.00 18.31 4.12
C TYR A 205 6.04 19.81 4.39
N ILE A 206 5.53 20.25 5.54
CA ILE A 206 5.48 21.66 5.94
C ILE A 206 6.89 22.26 6.03
N GLU A 207 7.90 21.44 6.36
CA GLU A 207 9.31 21.82 6.40
C GLU A 207 9.89 22.19 5.02
N LYS A 208 9.19 21.87 3.93
CA LYS A 208 9.62 22.20 2.56
C LYS A 208 8.97 23.49 2.02
N LEU A 209 8.10 24.13 2.78
CA LEU A 209 7.47 25.38 2.37
C LEU A 209 8.44 26.55 2.51
N GLY A 210 8.31 27.52 1.60
CA GLY A 210 9.01 28.79 1.72
C GLY A 210 8.49 29.61 2.90
N LYS A 211 9.29 30.59 3.35
CA LYS A 211 8.92 31.45 4.49
C LYS A 211 7.61 32.23 4.22
N GLU A 212 7.39 32.67 2.99
CA GLU A 212 6.16 33.35 2.57
C GLU A 212 4.92 32.47 2.74
N ASP A 213 4.95 31.23 2.23
CA ASP A 213 3.84 30.28 2.38
C ASP A 213 3.56 29.94 3.86
N LEU A 214 4.62 29.78 4.66
CA LEU A 214 4.52 29.52 6.10
C LEU A 214 3.86 30.68 6.84
N LEU A 215 4.15 31.92 6.44
CA LEU A 215 3.59 33.15 7.01
C LEU A 215 2.15 33.39 6.53
N ALA A 216 1.83 33.07 5.27
CA ALA A 216 0.46 33.16 4.73
C ALA A 216 -0.54 32.26 5.48
N GLY A 217 -0.05 31.16 6.08
CA GLY A 217 -0.85 30.26 6.92
C GLY A 217 -1.05 30.69 8.37
N VAL A 218 -0.49 31.84 8.80
CA VAL A 218 -0.58 32.29 10.20
C VAL A 218 -2.03 32.53 10.62
N GLY A 219 -2.39 31.93 11.75
CA GLY A 219 -3.73 31.98 12.33
C GLY A 219 -4.74 31.01 11.74
N LYS A 220 -4.32 30.13 10.81
CA LYS A 220 -5.18 29.15 10.11
C LYS A 220 -4.75 27.70 10.36
N CYS A 221 -3.57 27.47 10.95
CA CYS A 221 -3.01 26.12 11.05
C CYS A 221 -3.65 25.30 12.17
N VAL A 222 -4.08 24.10 11.82
CA VAL A 222 -4.53 23.05 12.73
C VAL A 222 -3.53 21.91 12.71
N LEU A 223 -2.93 21.66 13.87
CA LEU A 223 -1.95 20.62 14.10
C LEU A 223 -2.67 19.35 14.49
N ILE A 224 -2.37 18.24 13.81
CA ILE A 224 -3.14 17.00 13.94
C ILE A 224 -2.19 15.84 14.19
N GLU A 225 -2.28 15.28 15.40
CA GLU A 225 -1.64 14.01 15.73
C GLU A 225 -2.56 12.84 15.33
N PRO A 226 -2.16 11.99 14.37
CA PRO A 226 -2.93 10.80 14.00
C PRO A 226 -2.67 9.64 14.96
N GLY A 227 -3.73 8.97 15.40
CA GLY A 227 -3.64 7.84 16.33
C GLY A 227 -4.52 6.63 15.98
N ARG A 228 -4.45 5.58 16.81
CA ARG A 228 -5.30 4.37 16.65
C ARG A 228 -6.66 4.50 17.34
N ARG A 229 -6.67 5.04 18.56
CA ARG A 229 -7.89 5.21 19.37
C ARG A 229 -8.50 6.57 19.06
N ASP A 230 -7.71 7.61 19.26
CA ASP A 230 -8.02 8.96 18.80
C ASP A 230 -7.45 9.06 17.39
N LEU A 231 -8.31 8.89 16.39
CA LEU A 231 -7.92 8.88 14.98
C LEU A 231 -7.33 10.22 14.56
N LEU A 232 -7.84 11.30 15.16
CA LEU A 232 -7.33 12.66 15.02
C LEU A 232 -7.37 13.34 16.39
N CYS A 233 -6.24 13.84 16.85
CA CYS A 233 -6.15 14.82 17.93
C CYS A 233 -5.71 16.16 17.32
N CYS A 234 -6.65 17.08 17.18
CA CYS A 234 -6.47 18.36 16.52
C CYS A 234 -6.30 19.49 17.55
N MET A 235 -5.38 20.40 17.28
CA MET A 235 -5.19 21.65 18.02
C MET A 235 -4.97 22.79 17.03
N HIS A 236 -5.77 23.85 17.15
CA HIS A 236 -5.49 25.08 16.43
C HIS A 236 -4.24 25.74 17.02
N GLU A 237 -3.40 26.34 16.18
CA GLU A 237 -2.14 26.94 16.64
C GLU A 237 -2.31 28.01 17.71
N LYS A 238 -3.42 28.77 17.65
CA LYS A 238 -3.80 29.80 18.64
C LYS A 238 -4.40 29.24 19.93
N SER A 239 -4.56 27.92 20.07
CA SER A 239 -5.12 27.32 21.28
C SER A 239 -4.27 27.64 22.52
N THR A 240 -4.90 28.18 23.56
CA THR A 240 -4.28 28.40 24.87
C THR A 240 -4.91 27.49 25.93
N VAL A 241 -4.51 27.65 27.19
CA VAL A 241 -5.10 26.89 28.32
C VAL A 241 -6.49 27.43 28.64
N GLU A 242 -6.67 28.73 28.53
CA GLU A 242 -7.88 29.51 28.78
C GLU A 242 -8.86 29.37 27.60
N ASN A 243 -8.36 29.50 26.37
CA ASN A 243 -9.13 29.34 25.15
C ASN A 243 -8.71 28.09 24.37
N LYS A 244 -9.34 26.96 24.70
CA LYS A 244 -9.04 25.66 24.10
C LYS A 244 -9.70 25.49 22.75
N MET A 245 -8.91 25.61 21.69
CA MET A 245 -9.32 25.33 20.32
C MET A 245 -8.84 23.93 19.91
N ILE A 246 -9.49 22.90 20.44
CA ILE A 246 -9.12 21.49 20.22
C ILE A 246 -10.31 20.67 19.74
N TYR A 247 -10.02 19.61 18.96
CA TYR A 247 -11.03 18.65 18.51
C TYR A 247 -10.45 17.24 18.50
N ARG A 248 -11.22 16.24 18.92
CA ARG A 248 -10.81 14.83 18.86
C ARG A 248 -11.83 14.02 18.08
N TYR A 249 -11.32 13.24 17.12
CA TYR A 249 -12.12 12.27 16.38
C TYR A 249 -11.69 10.86 16.77
N THR A 250 -12.59 10.09 17.38
CA THR A 250 -12.23 8.78 17.94
C THR A 250 -12.71 7.61 17.06
N SER A 251 -12.03 6.47 17.19
CA SER A 251 -12.44 5.22 16.55
C SER A 251 -13.84 4.78 17.00
N ASN A 252 -14.19 5.03 18.27
CA ASN A 252 -15.54 4.72 18.76
C ASN A 252 -16.60 5.62 18.13
N GLN A 253 -16.35 6.93 18.06
CA GLN A 253 -17.24 7.88 17.38
C GLN A 253 -17.45 7.47 15.91
N LYS A 254 -16.37 7.17 15.19
CA LYS A 254 -16.45 6.69 13.81
C LYS A 254 -17.24 5.39 13.69
N ALA A 255 -17.05 4.45 14.61
CA ALA A 255 -17.78 3.17 14.60
C ALA A 255 -19.29 3.37 14.79
N ILE A 256 -19.68 4.35 15.61
CA ILE A 256 -21.08 4.75 15.81
C ILE A 256 -21.61 5.43 14.54
N GLU A 257 -20.92 6.47 14.04
CA GLU A 257 -21.34 7.25 12.87
C GLU A 257 -21.48 6.39 11.60
N THR A 258 -20.57 5.44 11.41
CA THR A 258 -20.60 4.50 10.28
C THR A 258 -21.50 3.29 10.52
N LYS A 259 -22.04 3.15 11.74
CA LYS A 259 -22.80 1.97 12.21
C LYS A 259 -22.04 0.65 12.01
N SER A 260 -20.71 0.68 11.94
CA SER A 260 -19.90 -0.46 11.50
C SER A 260 -20.06 -1.69 12.39
N ARG A 261 -20.13 -1.48 13.71
CA ARG A 261 -20.38 -2.56 14.69
C ARG A 261 -21.77 -3.17 14.54
N LYS A 262 -22.80 -2.33 14.33
CA LYS A 262 -24.18 -2.78 14.09
C LYS A 262 -24.27 -3.63 12.82
N PHE A 263 -23.78 -3.12 11.69
CA PHE A 263 -23.78 -3.86 10.42
C PHE A 263 -22.90 -5.10 10.43
N ARG A 264 -21.84 -5.15 11.24
CA ARG A 264 -21.05 -6.38 11.43
C ARG A 264 -21.86 -7.42 12.20
N LYS A 265 -22.46 -7.05 13.34
CA LYS A 265 -23.32 -7.96 14.11
C LYS A 265 -24.49 -8.48 13.27
N LEU A 266 -25.19 -7.58 12.60
CA LEU A 266 -26.32 -7.91 11.75
C LEU A 266 -25.94 -8.89 10.62
N ARG A 267 -24.82 -8.64 9.94
CA ARG A 267 -24.32 -9.57 8.90
C ARG A 267 -23.89 -10.92 9.45
N ASN A 268 -23.42 -10.99 10.69
CA ASN A 268 -23.06 -12.27 11.28
C ASN A 268 -24.32 -13.04 11.70
N ASN A 269 -25.30 -12.37 12.29
CA ASN A 269 -26.52 -12.99 12.80
C ASN A 269 -27.50 -13.41 11.69
N LEU A 270 -27.57 -12.65 10.58
CA LEU A 270 -28.47 -12.96 9.46
C LEU A 270 -27.86 -13.93 8.44
N LYS A 271 -26.59 -14.32 8.62
CA LYS A 271 -25.93 -15.21 7.68
C LYS A 271 -26.30 -16.63 8.01
N LYS A 272 -26.92 -17.31 7.04
CA LYS A 272 -27.36 -18.71 7.18
C LYS A 272 -26.17 -19.65 7.36
N ASP A 273 -26.37 -20.72 8.12
CA ASP A 273 -25.34 -21.72 8.39
C ASP A 273 -24.80 -22.35 7.10
N GLU A 274 -25.68 -22.67 6.15
CA GLU A 274 -25.30 -23.19 4.82
C GLU A 274 -24.28 -22.27 4.10
N VAL A 275 -24.44 -20.95 4.24
CA VAL A 275 -23.52 -19.95 3.64
C VAL A 275 -22.20 -19.91 4.42
N ILE A 276 -22.25 -20.05 5.75
CA ILE A 276 -21.06 -20.11 6.61
C ILE A 276 -20.22 -21.35 6.29
N GLU A 277 -20.86 -22.52 6.26
CA GLU A 277 -20.23 -23.80 5.91
C GLU A 277 -19.63 -23.78 4.52
N THR A 278 -20.36 -23.24 3.55
CA THR A 278 -19.88 -23.10 2.18
C THR A 278 -18.64 -22.19 2.09
N GLU A 279 -18.62 -21.06 2.80
CA GLU A 279 -17.44 -20.18 2.83
C GLU A 279 -16.25 -20.82 3.55
N LEU A 280 -16.52 -21.55 4.63
CA LEU A 280 -15.49 -22.31 5.36
C LEU A 280 -14.88 -23.36 4.44
N PHE A 281 -15.71 -24.14 3.73
CA PHE A 281 -15.29 -25.12 2.75
C PHE A 281 -14.38 -24.48 1.68
N LEU A 282 -14.83 -23.39 1.05
CA LEU A 282 -14.02 -22.67 0.06
C LEU A 282 -12.72 -22.09 0.61
N SER A 283 -12.64 -21.78 1.90
CA SER A 283 -11.44 -21.19 2.51
C SER A 283 -10.23 -22.13 2.49
N HIS A 284 -10.45 -23.44 2.36
CA HIS A 284 -9.40 -24.45 2.22
C HIS A 284 -8.70 -24.39 0.85
N PHE A 285 -9.34 -23.80 -0.16
CA PHE A 285 -8.84 -23.71 -1.53
C PHE A 285 -8.28 -22.31 -1.81
N LYS A 286 -7.03 -22.24 -2.28
CA LYS A 286 -6.33 -20.96 -2.49
C LYS A 286 -6.73 -20.30 -3.82
N SER A 287 -7.69 -19.38 -3.77
CA SER A 287 -8.12 -18.57 -4.92
C SER A 287 -7.03 -17.69 -5.54
N SER A 288 -5.96 -17.36 -4.81
CA SER A 288 -4.85 -16.52 -5.27
C SER A 288 -3.59 -17.33 -5.60
N THR A 289 -3.70 -18.64 -5.78
CA THR A 289 -2.56 -19.50 -6.13
C THR A 289 -2.07 -19.22 -7.56
N VAL A 290 -0.76 -19.28 -7.78
CA VAL A 290 -0.14 -19.22 -9.11
C VAL A 290 0.10 -20.61 -9.71
N ASN A 291 -0.08 -21.67 -8.91
CA ASN A 291 -0.02 -23.04 -9.37
C ASN A 291 -1.33 -23.37 -10.10
N LYS A 292 -1.22 -23.84 -11.36
CA LYS A 292 -2.35 -24.07 -12.26
C LYS A 292 -3.29 -25.13 -11.71
N GLU A 293 -2.75 -26.26 -11.26
CA GLU A 293 -3.52 -27.42 -10.82
C GLU A 293 -4.40 -27.06 -9.62
N LYS A 294 -3.82 -26.38 -8.62
CA LYS A 294 -4.53 -25.88 -7.44
C LYS A 294 -5.55 -24.80 -7.76
N PHE A 295 -5.33 -24.02 -8.82
CA PHE A 295 -6.31 -23.02 -9.26
C PHE A 295 -7.49 -23.67 -9.98
N VAL A 296 -7.23 -24.70 -10.80
CA VAL A 296 -8.29 -25.50 -11.43
C VAL A 296 -9.14 -26.19 -10.37
N GLU A 297 -8.51 -26.81 -9.39
CA GLU A 297 -9.18 -27.40 -8.22
C GLU A 297 -10.07 -26.36 -7.51
N TYR A 298 -9.54 -25.17 -7.22
CA TYR A 298 -10.33 -24.07 -6.66
C TYR A 298 -11.55 -23.71 -7.52
N LEU A 299 -11.42 -23.65 -8.84
CA LEU A 299 -12.52 -23.32 -9.75
C LEU A 299 -13.60 -24.41 -9.76
N GLN A 300 -13.20 -25.68 -9.71
CA GLN A 300 -14.13 -26.82 -9.65
C GLN A 300 -14.94 -26.77 -8.37
N GLU A 301 -14.28 -26.61 -7.22
CA GLU A 301 -14.96 -26.53 -5.92
C GLU A 301 -15.81 -25.27 -5.79
N ARG A 302 -15.33 -24.14 -6.33
CA ARG A 302 -16.12 -22.91 -6.44
C ARG A 302 -17.40 -23.14 -7.24
N ALA A 303 -17.33 -23.86 -8.35
CA ALA A 303 -18.49 -24.11 -9.20
C ALA A 303 -19.60 -24.89 -8.46
N LYS A 304 -19.24 -25.87 -7.63
CA LYS A 304 -20.20 -26.65 -6.83
C LYS A 304 -21.04 -25.79 -5.90
N VAL A 305 -20.43 -24.75 -5.33
CA VAL A 305 -21.08 -23.91 -4.32
C VAL A 305 -21.68 -22.61 -4.86
N ILE A 306 -21.55 -22.35 -6.17
CA ILE A 306 -22.11 -21.17 -6.82
C ILE A 306 -23.61 -20.99 -6.55
N PRO A 307 -24.48 -22.03 -6.59
CA PRO A 307 -25.92 -21.85 -6.37
C PRO A 307 -26.24 -21.22 -5.01
N VAL A 308 -25.67 -21.77 -3.94
CA VAL A 308 -25.81 -21.29 -2.55
C VAL A 308 -25.27 -19.86 -2.41
N MET A 309 -24.06 -19.63 -2.92
CA MET A 309 -23.43 -18.31 -2.89
C MET A 309 -24.22 -17.26 -3.66
N LYS A 310 -24.74 -17.58 -4.85
CA LYS A 310 -25.58 -16.66 -5.65
C LYS A 310 -26.88 -16.35 -4.91
N ALA A 311 -27.56 -17.34 -4.36
CA ALA A 311 -28.81 -17.14 -3.64
C ALA A 311 -28.66 -16.16 -2.46
N TYR A 312 -27.51 -16.19 -1.76
CA TYR A 312 -27.23 -15.27 -0.66
C TYR A 312 -26.70 -13.91 -1.11
N TYR A 313 -25.79 -13.86 -2.07
CA TYR A 313 -25.08 -12.64 -2.45
C TYR A 313 -25.75 -11.81 -3.57
N LEU A 314 -26.66 -12.41 -4.33
CA LEU A 314 -27.45 -11.80 -5.40
C LEU A 314 -28.94 -11.72 -5.04
N ASN A 315 -29.24 -11.42 -3.77
CA ASN A 315 -30.59 -11.34 -3.23
C ASN A 315 -31.24 -9.95 -3.33
N GLU A 316 -30.85 -9.13 -4.31
CA GLU A 316 -31.33 -7.74 -4.41
C GLU A 316 -32.81 -7.65 -4.79
N ASP A 317 -33.28 -8.60 -5.62
CA ASP A 317 -34.58 -8.58 -6.30
C ASP A 317 -35.63 -9.52 -5.69
N ARG A 318 -35.37 -10.08 -4.49
CA ARG A 318 -36.38 -10.94 -3.83
C ARG A 318 -37.62 -10.11 -3.46
N PRO A 319 -38.84 -10.56 -3.81
CA PRO A 319 -40.08 -9.86 -3.46
C PRO A 319 -40.27 -9.79 -1.95
N ALA A 320 -40.68 -8.63 -1.44
CA ALA A 320 -40.92 -8.40 -0.01
C ALA A 320 -42.02 -9.31 0.59
N ALA A 321 -42.86 -9.94 -0.24
CA ALA A 321 -43.90 -10.88 0.18
C ALA A 321 -43.35 -12.27 0.54
N GLU A 322 -42.28 -12.74 -0.12
CA GLU A 322 -41.60 -14.00 0.24
C GLU A 322 -40.73 -13.84 1.51
N ASP A 323 -40.35 -12.60 1.85
CA ASP A 323 -39.61 -12.25 3.06
C ASP A 323 -40.49 -12.30 4.35
N GLN A 324 -41.82 -12.33 4.22
CA GLN A 324 -42.74 -12.34 5.37
C GLN A 324 -42.89 -13.73 6.02
N GLY A 325 -42.50 -14.81 5.33
CA GLY A 325 -42.54 -16.18 5.85
C GLY A 325 -41.21 -16.69 6.44
N ALA A 326 -40.10 -15.97 6.25
CA ALA A 326 -38.78 -16.41 6.69
C ALA A 326 -37.92 -15.26 7.22
N GLY A 327 -38.20 -14.82 8.45
CA GLY A 327 -37.23 -14.21 9.37
C GLY A 327 -36.26 -13.16 8.81
N GLY A 328 -36.75 -11.95 8.51
CA GLY A 328 -35.90 -10.74 8.57
C GLY A 328 -34.68 -10.70 7.63
N PHE A 329 -34.80 -11.25 6.43
CA PHE A 329 -33.69 -11.32 5.48
C PHE A 329 -33.35 -9.94 4.89
N LEU A 330 -32.28 -9.30 5.36
CA LEU A 330 -31.75 -8.07 4.73
C LEU A 330 -30.75 -8.42 3.62
N PRO A 331 -30.95 -7.94 2.38
CA PRO A 331 -30.03 -8.23 1.29
C PRO A 331 -28.59 -7.80 1.55
N PHE A 332 -27.62 -8.68 1.24
CA PHE A 332 -26.20 -8.45 1.53
C PHE A 332 -25.70 -7.16 0.88
N ARG A 333 -26.09 -6.94 -0.38
CA ARG A 333 -25.69 -5.76 -1.15
C ARG A 333 -26.36 -4.48 -0.65
N LYS A 334 -27.62 -4.53 -0.20
CA LYS A 334 -28.28 -3.37 0.47
C LYS A 334 -27.53 -2.96 1.74
N MET A 335 -27.06 -3.93 2.54
CA MET A 335 -26.21 -3.65 3.71
C MET A 335 -24.83 -3.08 3.34
N LYS A 336 -24.23 -3.56 2.25
CA LYS A 336 -22.96 -3.02 1.71
C LYS A 336 -23.12 -1.58 1.22
N LEU A 337 -24.18 -1.30 0.46
CA LEU A 337 -24.51 0.04 0.00
C LEU A 337 -24.75 0.98 1.19
N SER A 338 -25.54 0.55 2.18
CA SER A 338 -25.75 1.31 3.42
C SER A 338 -24.43 1.60 4.15
N SER A 339 -23.53 0.60 4.24
CA SER A 339 -22.20 0.80 4.85
C SER A 339 -21.35 1.82 4.09
N PHE A 340 -21.43 1.82 2.76
CA PHE A 340 -20.75 2.80 1.92
C PHE A 340 -21.31 4.21 2.15
N ILE A 341 -22.64 4.37 2.09
CA ILE A 341 -23.33 5.65 2.33
C ILE A 341 -22.98 6.18 3.73
N ASN A 342 -23.08 5.36 4.77
CA ASN A 342 -22.76 5.77 6.14
C ASN A 342 -21.29 6.21 6.29
N LYS A 343 -20.36 5.57 5.56
CA LYS A 343 -18.96 6.02 5.53
C LYS A 343 -18.83 7.40 4.89
N GLN A 344 -19.47 7.63 3.75
CA GLN A 344 -19.45 8.93 3.07
C GLN A 344 -20.06 10.02 3.96
N GLN A 345 -21.19 9.73 4.62
CA GLN A 345 -21.83 10.65 5.56
C GLN A 345 -20.96 10.92 6.78
N ALA A 346 -20.30 9.92 7.35
CA ALA A 346 -19.40 10.11 8.49
C ALA A 346 -18.18 10.98 8.11
N ASP A 347 -17.59 10.73 6.94
CA ASP A 347 -16.48 11.53 6.43
C ASP A 347 -16.93 13.00 6.22
N LYS A 348 -18.14 13.24 5.65
CA LYS A 348 -18.75 14.59 5.53
C LYS A 348 -19.05 15.26 6.88
N ARG A 349 -19.54 14.51 7.88
CA ARG A 349 -19.79 15.04 9.23
C ARG A 349 -18.49 15.45 9.90
N LEU A 350 -17.43 14.67 9.72
CA LEU A 350 -16.09 15.01 10.22
C LEU A 350 -15.60 16.32 9.62
N THR A 351 -15.69 16.49 8.30
CA THR A 351 -15.23 17.73 7.65
C THR A 351 -16.06 18.94 8.05
N LYS A 352 -17.38 18.79 8.18
CA LYS A 352 -18.25 19.84 8.73
C LYS A 352 -17.81 20.26 10.13
N LYS A 353 -17.60 19.30 11.04
CA LYS A 353 -17.14 19.58 12.41
C LYS A 353 -15.77 20.26 12.46
N LEU A 354 -14.85 19.88 11.56
CA LEU A 354 -13.55 20.55 11.45
C LEU A 354 -13.71 22.01 11.00
N ARG A 355 -14.58 22.29 10.02
CA ARG A 355 -14.89 23.66 9.56
C ARG A 355 -15.56 24.48 10.64
N GLU A 356 -16.57 23.92 11.32
CA GLU A 356 -17.27 24.56 12.45
C GLU A 356 -16.30 24.90 13.60
N ARG A 357 -15.26 24.08 13.82
CA ARG A 357 -14.31 24.28 14.91
C ARG A 357 -13.12 25.16 14.57
N PHE A 358 -12.64 25.13 13.34
CA PHE A 358 -11.36 25.75 12.97
C PHE A 358 -11.45 26.75 11.82
N GLY A 359 -12.64 26.95 11.24
CA GLY A 359 -12.83 27.82 10.09
C GLY A 359 -12.77 27.07 8.76
N ASN A 360 -13.28 27.72 7.71
CA ASN A 360 -13.35 27.16 6.36
C ASN A 360 -12.00 27.18 5.62
N ASP A 361 -11.12 28.07 6.02
CA ASP A 361 -9.78 28.30 5.49
C ASP A 361 -8.68 27.60 6.31
N ALA A 362 -9.08 26.70 7.22
CA ALA A 362 -8.14 25.96 8.06
C ALA A 362 -7.15 25.13 7.23
N ILE A 363 -5.87 25.24 7.58
CA ILE A 363 -4.77 24.47 6.99
C ILE A 363 -4.44 23.31 7.92
N LEU A 364 -4.54 22.07 7.43
CA LEU A 364 -4.36 20.87 8.26
C LEU A 364 -2.93 20.35 8.14
N ILE A 365 -2.19 20.35 9.25
CA ILE A 365 -0.82 19.81 9.32
C ILE A 365 -0.88 18.49 10.09
N LEU A 366 -0.78 17.38 9.37
CA LEU A 366 -0.86 16.04 9.94
C LEU A 366 0.53 15.46 10.16
N GLY A 367 0.73 14.84 11.31
CA GLY A 367 1.89 14.00 11.51
C GLY A 367 1.97 12.86 10.47
N ASN A 368 3.20 12.51 10.08
CA ASN A 368 3.47 11.50 9.06
C ASN A 368 3.49 10.05 9.59
N TRP A 369 3.20 9.82 10.87
CA TRP A 369 3.28 8.50 11.45
C TRP A 369 2.29 7.55 10.78
N SER A 370 2.85 6.41 10.43
CA SER A 370 2.10 5.30 9.88
C SER A 370 2.60 4.03 10.54
N ALA A 371 1.66 3.20 10.97
CA ALA A 371 1.99 1.86 11.44
C ALA A 371 1.43 0.83 10.46
N GLY A 372 2.20 -0.25 10.27
CA GLY A 372 1.75 -1.42 9.53
C GLY A 372 0.53 -2.09 10.18
N LYS A 373 0.05 -3.17 9.54
CA LYS A 373 -0.99 -4.04 10.12
C LYS A 373 -0.44 -4.66 11.40
N VAL A 374 -0.91 -4.18 12.55
CA VAL A 374 -0.61 -4.78 13.87
C VAL A 374 -1.79 -5.66 14.25
N LYS A 375 -1.51 -6.87 14.73
CA LYS A 375 -2.53 -7.86 15.12
C LYS A 375 -3.56 -7.22 16.06
N TYR A 376 -4.84 -7.49 15.82
CA TYR A 376 -5.98 -6.99 16.61
C TYR A 376 -6.26 -5.48 16.57
N HIS A 377 -5.59 -4.71 15.72
CA HIS A 377 -5.87 -3.29 15.55
C HIS A 377 -6.23 -2.97 14.10
N GLU A 378 -7.30 -2.18 13.92
CA GLU A 378 -7.64 -1.64 12.61
C GLU A 378 -6.45 -0.82 12.04
N PRO A 379 -6.19 -0.91 10.73
CA PRO A 379 -5.21 -0.04 10.08
C PRO A 379 -5.58 1.42 10.28
N ILE A 380 -4.59 2.25 10.62
CA ILE A 380 -4.78 3.69 10.70
C ILE A 380 -5.02 4.20 9.29
N ARG A 381 -6.09 4.96 9.08
CA ARG A 381 -6.35 5.61 7.79
C ARG A 381 -5.37 6.77 7.63
N GLY A 382 -4.13 6.51 7.27
CA GLY A 382 -3.18 7.57 6.93
C GLY A 382 -3.56 8.23 5.61
N ILE A 383 -3.18 7.59 4.50
CA ILE A 383 -3.35 8.18 3.15
C ILE A 383 -4.82 8.38 2.76
N GLY A 384 -5.71 7.45 3.11
CA GLY A 384 -7.13 7.55 2.76
C GLY A 384 -7.86 8.69 3.47
N MET A 385 -7.44 9.05 4.69
CA MET A 385 -8.01 10.18 5.42
C MET A 385 -7.48 11.50 4.89
N ARG A 386 -6.17 11.59 4.60
CA ARG A 386 -5.57 12.77 3.97
C ARG A 386 -6.21 13.09 2.62
N ARG A 387 -6.37 12.08 1.76
CA ARG A 387 -7.09 12.22 0.48
C ARG A 387 -8.53 12.68 0.66
N MET A 388 -9.22 12.16 1.66
CA MET A 388 -10.60 12.57 1.95
C MET A 388 -10.65 14.04 2.37
N LEU A 389 -9.78 14.47 3.29
CA LEU A 389 -9.72 15.87 3.74
C LEU A 389 -9.36 16.83 2.59
N ALA A 390 -8.38 16.47 1.77
CA ALA A 390 -8.01 17.27 0.60
C ALA A 390 -9.14 17.33 -0.45
N LYS A 391 -9.84 16.22 -0.70
CA LYS A 391 -11.02 16.20 -1.58
C LYS A 391 -12.15 17.11 -1.07
N GLU A 392 -12.25 17.28 0.25
CA GLU A 392 -13.21 18.18 0.89
C GLU A 392 -12.74 19.63 0.93
N GLY A 393 -11.63 19.97 0.24
CA GLY A 393 -11.15 21.32 0.03
C GLY A 393 -10.20 21.85 1.11
N PHE A 394 -9.73 21.00 2.03
CA PHE A 394 -8.69 21.42 2.98
C PHE A 394 -7.31 21.41 2.32
N GLN A 395 -6.49 22.41 2.65
CA GLN A 395 -5.06 22.35 2.39
C GLN A 395 -4.41 21.42 3.43
N VAL A 396 -3.66 20.42 2.96
CA VAL A 396 -3.13 19.34 3.81
C VAL A 396 -1.62 19.22 3.65
N TYR A 397 -0.91 19.37 4.76
CA TYR A 397 0.54 19.16 4.85
C TYR A 397 0.89 18.01 5.77
N LEU A 398 2.08 17.45 5.58
CA LEU A 398 2.70 16.48 6.46
C LEU A 398 3.75 17.15 7.36
N LEU A 399 3.99 16.58 8.53
CA LEU A 399 5.06 16.97 9.44
C LEU A 399 5.78 15.71 9.94
N ASP A 400 7.11 15.72 10.00
CA ASP A 400 7.86 14.57 10.54
C ASP A 400 7.68 14.47 12.06
N GLU A 401 7.21 13.34 12.57
CA GLU A 401 6.91 13.14 13.99
C GLU A 401 8.11 12.71 14.84
N PHE A 402 9.33 12.83 14.30
CA PHE A 402 10.51 12.39 15.02
C PHE A 402 10.63 13.06 16.40
N ARG A 403 10.59 12.23 17.46
CA ARG A 403 10.63 12.59 18.90
C ARG A 403 9.52 13.52 19.40
N THR A 404 8.45 13.73 18.64
CA THR A 404 7.39 14.67 19.05
C THR A 404 6.56 14.14 20.23
N PHE A 405 6.44 12.82 20.42
CA PHE A 405 5.74 12.25 21.59
C PHE A 405 6.65 11.94 22.78
N SER A 406 7.99 11.93 22.59
CA SER A 406 8.95 11.50 23.61
C SER A 406 9.62 12.66 24.35
N LEU A 407 9.42 13.90 23.91
CA LEU A 407 10.00 15.09 24.55
C LEU A 407 8.93 15.95 25.22
N CYS A 408 9.26 16.49 26.38
CA CYS A 408 8.39 17.38 27.14
C CYS A 408 8.24 18.72 26.40
N PRO A 409 7.00 19.16 26.09
CA PRO A 409 6.79 20.46 25.46
C PRO A 409 7.14 21.65 26.36
N SER A 410 7.05 21.48 27.69
CA SER A 410 7.24 22.59 28.64
C SER A 410 8.71 22.87 28.95
N CYS A 411 9.48 21.87 29.38
CA CYS A 411 10.90 22.09 29.71
C CYS A 411 11.86 21.88 28.52
N GLN A 412 11.34 21.40 27.39
CA GLN A 412 12.04 21.16 26.12
C GLN A 412 13.18 20.13 26.13
N ASN A 413 13.86 19.93 27.25
CA ASN A 413 15.01 19.03 27.36
C ASN A 413 14.66 17.70 28.05
N GLY A 414 13.54 17.64 28.76
CA GLY A 414 13.11 16.44 29.48
C GLY A 414 12.45 15.41 28.57
N GLU A 415 12.85 14.16 28.70
CA GLU A 415 12.13 13.04 28.08
C GLU A 415 10.82 12.73 28.81
N LEU A 416 9.87 12.18 28.06
CA LEU A 416 8.60 11.67 28.55
C LEU A 416 8.62 10.16 28.63
N GLU A 417 8.13 9.61 29.74
CA GLU A 417 8.04 8.17 29.97
C GLU A 417 6.62 7.73 30.32
N THR A 418 6.32 6.47 30.00
CA THR A 418 5.14 5.81 30.56
C THR A 418 5.50 5.31 31.95
N PHE A 419 4.67 5.61 32.95
CA PHE A 419 4.96 5.30 34.35
C PHE A 419 3.79 4.66 35.10
N LYS A 420 2.55 4.97 34.69
CA LYS A 420 1.35 4.51 35.38
C LYS A 420 0.93 3.14 34.87
N LYS A 421 0.91 2.16 35.77
CA LYS A 421 0.29 0.86 35.57
C LYS A 421 -1.17 0.90 36.03
N VAL A 422 -2.05 0.22 35.30
CA VAL A 422 -3.49 0.13 35.62
C VAL A 422 -3.97 -1.30 35.39
N GLN A 423 -5.06 -1.69 36.07
CA GLN A 423 -5.74 -2.94 35.75
C GLN A 423 -6.11 -2.96 34.27
N ASN A 424 -5.94 -4.12 33.62
CA ASN A 424 -6.20 -4.23 32.19
C ASN A 424 -7.67 -3.90 31.89
N PRO A 425 -7.93 -2.88 31.04
CA PRO A 425 -9.29 -2.45 30.73
C PRO A 425 -10.05 -3.47 29.87
N ARG A 426 -9.40 -4.56 29.42
CA ARG A 426 -10.01 -5.65 28.66
C ARG A 426 -10.24 -6.85 29.61
N PRO A 427 -11.48 -7.07 30.10
CA PRO A 427 -11.77 -8.11 31.08
C PRO A 427 -11.26 -9.49 30.65
N TYR A 428 -11.53 -9.88 29.40
CA TYR A 428 -11.10 -11.14 28.79
C TYR A 428 -9.58 -11.32 28.63
N GLN A 429 -8.77 -10.30 28.93
CA GLN A 429 -7.30 -10.38 28.93
C GLN A 429 -6.69 -10.31 30.33
N ARG A 430 -7.50 -10.13 31.38
CA ARG A 430 -7.00 -9.92 32.75
C ARG A 430 -6.33 -11.16 33.32
N GLU A 431 -6.79 -12.35 32.96
CA GLU A 431 -6.18 -13.61 33.39
C GLU A 431 -4.71 -13.70 32.93
N LYS A 432 -4.46 -13.43 31.65
CA LYS A 432 -3.10 -13.48 31.08
C LYS A 432 -2.28 -12.21 31.34
N TYR A 433 -2.93 -11.05 31.38
CA TYR A 433 -2.32 -9.74 31.51
C TYR A 433 -3.14 -8.89 32.48
N PRO A 434 -3.01 -9.07 33.81
CA PRO A 434 -3.88 -8.41 34.79
C PRO A 434 -3.64 -6.90 34.86
N VAL A 435 -2.41 -6.46 34.63
CA VAL A 435 -1.96 -5.08 34.71
C VAL A 435 -1.27 -4.69 33.40
N VAL A 436 -1.54 -3.48 32.92
CA VAL A 436 -0.93 -2.93 31.70
C VAL A 436 -0.50 -1.49 31.90
N ASP A 437 0.48 -1.07 31.10
CA ASP A 437 0.94 0.32 31.09
C ASP A 437 -0.11 1.25 30.47
N ARG A 438 -0.36 2.38 31.13
CA ARG A 438 -1.25 3.44 30.64
C ARG A 438 -0.49 4.37 29.68
N HIS A 439 -0.24 3.90 28.47
CA HIS A 439 0.54 4.62 27.45
C HIS A 439 0.07 6.06 27.12
N GLY A 440 -1.23 6.36 27.28
CA GLY A 440 -1.78 7.69 27.00
C GLY A 440 -1.41 8.77 28.03
N LEU A 441 -0.87 8.37 29.19
CA LEU A 441 -0.43 9.27 30.26
C LEU A 441 1.09 9.15 30.42
N LEU A 442 1.78 10.28 30.21
CA LEU A 442 3.23 10.37 30.28
C LEU A 442 3.66 11.27 31.45
N ARG A 443 4.85 11.01 31.99
CA ARG A 443 5.51 11.83 33.01
C ARG A 443 6.82 12.36 32.46
N CYS A 444 7.15 13.61 32.77
CA CYS A 444 8.48 14.15 32.46
C CYS A 444 9.53 13.56 33.41
N LYS A 445 10.63 13.06 32.85
CA LYS A 445 11.78 12.55 33.63
C LYS A 445 12.59 13.66 34.29
N ASN A 446 12.59 14.87 33.71
CA ASN A 446 13.32 16.00 34.27
C ASN A 446 12.72 16.35 35.65
N GLN A 447 13.53 16.15 36.70
CA GLN A 447 13.12 16.36 38.08
C GLN A 447 12.80 17.83 38.40
N GLN A 448 13.40 18.77 37.66
CA GLN A 448 13.14 20.20 37.77
C GLN A 448 11.85 20.63 37.04
N CYS A 449 11.27 19.78 36.19
CA CYS A 449 10.03 20.08 35.48
C CYS A 449 8.82 19.80 36.38
N LEU A 450 8.64 20.68 37.38
CA LEU A 450 7.58 20.59 38.36
C LEU A 450 6.36 21.42 37.95
N LYS A 451 5.20 21.03 38.49
CA LYS A 451 3.96 21.78 38.43
C LYS A 451 3.35 21.75 39.82
N ALA A 452 3.04 22.93 40.36
CA ALA A 452 2.31 23.08 41.61
C ALA A 452 0.87 22.54 41.40
N VAL A 453 0.49 21.55 42.21
CA VAL A 453 -0.86 20.95 42.18
C VAL A 453 -1.44 21.02 43.59
N THR A 454 -2.72 21.39 43.70
CA THR A 454 -3.46 21.32 44.96
C THR A 454 -3.61 19.85 45.38
N SER A 455 -3.22 19.53 46.60
CA SER A 455 -3.18 18.15 47.12
C SER A 455 -4.58 17.56 47.34
N THR A 456 -5.57 18.40 47.67
CA THR A 456 -6.99 18.08 47.86
C THR A 456 -7.88 19.30 47.57
N THR A 457 -9.20 19.11 47.45
CA THR A 457 -10.19 20.20 47.27
C THR A 457 -10.29 21.15 48.46
N GLU A 458 -9.72 20.78 49.61
CA GLU A 458 -9.89 21.48 50.89
C GLU A 458 -8.59 22.07 51.46
N ALA A 459 -7.43 21.79 50.85
CA ALA A 459 -6.13 22.32 51.30
C ALA A 459 -5.57 23.36 50.30
N ALA A 460 -5.18 24.52 50.82
CA ALA A 460 -4.55 25.60 50.05
C ALA A 460 -3.09 25.29 49.66
N ASP A 461 -2.48 24.26 50.27
CA ASP A 461 -1.09 23.92 50.05
C ASP A 461 -0.87 23.22 48.71
N LYS A 462 -0.08 23.87 47.85
CA LYS A 462 0.30 23.33 46.54
C LYS A 462 1.56 22.47 46.67
N VAL A 463 1.45 21.20 46.35
CA VAL A 463 2.60 20.28 46.30
C VAL A 463 3.23 20.31 44.89
N PRO A 464 4.56 20.51 44.77
CA PRO A 464 5.23 20.47 43.49
C PRO A 464 5.39 19.01 43.03
N LEU A 465 4.71 18.65 41.94
CA LEU A 465 4.77 17.32 41.35
C LEU A 465 5.39 17.35 39.95
N ARG A 466 6.01 16.24 39.54
CA ARG A 466 6.52 16.10 38.16
C ARG A 466 5.40 16.29 37.15
N ARG A 467 5.69 17.05 36.10
CA ARG A 467 4.70 17.38 35.07
C ARG A 467 4.21 16.14 34.34
N LEU A 468 2.89 16.03 34.22
CA LEU A 468 2.20 14.97 33.49
C LEU A 468 1.65 15.49 32.16
N TRP A 469 1.60 14.61 31.17
CA TRP A 469 1.12 14.91 29.83
C TRP A 469 0.20 13.83 29.30
N ASN A 470 -0.88 14.23 28.65
CA ASN A 470 -1.53 13.34 27.68
C ASN A 470 -0.59 13.20 26.46
N ARG A 471 -0.38 11.97 25.99
CA ARG A 471 0.56 11.67 24.89
C ARG A 471 0.27 12.48 23.64
N ASP A 472 -0.98 12.46 23.18
CA ASP A 472 -1.36 13.10 21.91
C ASP A 472 -1.25 14.63 22.05
N MET A 473 -1.63 15.19 23.19
CA MET A 473 -1.43 16.62 23.49
C MET A 473 0.05 17.02 23.49
N ALA A 474 0.95 16.18 24.03
CA ALA A 474 2.37 16.46 24.01
C ALA A 474 2.91 16.50 22.58
N ALA A 475 2.49 15.53 21.74
CA ALA A 475 2.86 15.50 20.33
C ALA A 475 2.38 16.75 19.58
N THR A 476 1.10 17.12 19.73
CA THR A 476 0.55 18.30 19.04
C THR A 476 1.18 19.61 19.52
N LEU A 477 1.52 19.74 20.81
CA LEU A 477 2.25 20.92 21.32
C LEU A 477 3.67 21.00 20.74
N ASN A 478 4.34 19.87 20.56
CA ASN A 478 5.65 19.83 19.92
C ASN A 478 5.57 20.13 18.41
N PHE A 479 4.50 19.71 17.72
CA PHE A 479 4.24 20.15 16.33
C PHE A 479 4.12 21.67 16.23
N ARG A 480 3.48 22.31 17.21
CA ARG A 480 3.35 23.76 17.26
C ARG A 480 4.71 24.44 17.34
N GLN A 481 5.59 23.92 18.17
CA GLN A 481 6.94 24.47 18.32
C GLN A 481 7.76 24.31 17.03
N ILE A 482 7.60 23.18 16.34
CA ILE A 482 8.21 22.99 15.01
C ILE A 482 7.67 24.03 14.02
N LEU A 483 6.35 24.18 13.92
CA LEU A 483 5.72 25.16 13.03
C LEU A 483 6.21 26.59 13.32
N PHE A 484 6.27 26.98 14.59
CA PHE A 484 6.69 28.32 14.98
C PHE A 484 8.18 28.56 14.70
N SER A 485 9.04 27.55 14.93
CA SER A 485 10.46 27.62 14.57
C SER A 485 10.67 27.76 13.05
N LEU A 486 9.91 27.02 12.24
CA LEU A 486 9.97 27.13 10.78
C LEU A 486 9.59 28.53 10.32
N ARG A 487 8.58 29.17 10.93
CA ARG A 487 8.20 30.55 10.59
C ARG A 487 9.23 31.59 11.02
N ALA A 488 9.77 31.45 12.22
CA ALA A 488 10.72 32.41 12.77
C ALA A 488 12.07 32.32 12.03
N ASN A 489 12.61 31.11 11.92
CA ASN A 489 14.01 30.89 11.55
C ASN A 489 14.19 30.14 10.22
N GLY A 490 13.10 29.59 9.65
CA GLY A 490 13.17 28.68 8.49
C GLY A 490 13.63 27.26 8.85
N GLU A 491 13.91 26.99 10.11
CA GLU A 491 14.56 25.75 10.55
C GLU A 491 13.73 24.97 11.57
N ARG A 492 13.88 23.64 11.51
CA ARG A 492 13.30 22.72 12.48
C ARG A 492 14.19 22.67 13.73
N PRO A 493 13.64 22.72 14.96
CA PRO A 493 14.44 22.67 16.17
C PRO A 493 15.27 21.38 16.24
N GLU A 494 16.55 21.50 16.60
CA GLU A 494 17.51 20.39 16.58
C GLU A 494 17.05 19.17 17.39
N ARG A 495 16.37 19.39 18.52
CA ARG A 495 15.82 18.31 19.36
C ARG A 495 14.82 17.39 18.65
N PHE A 496 14.24 17.87 17.54
CA PHE A 496 13.32 17.14 16.67
C PHE A 496 13.93 16.72 15.33
N CYS A 497 15.23 16.97 15.13
CA CYS A 497 15.97 16.53 13.95
C CYS A 497 16.53 15.13 14.18
N ARG A 498 16.56 14.32 13.11
CA ARG A 498 17.30 13.05 13.10
C ARG A 498 18.79 13.38 13.05
N SER A 499 19.62 12.69 13.82
CA SER A 499 21.06 12.89 13.74
C SER A 499 21.53 12.72 12.30
N LYS A 500 22.27 13.71 11.78
CA LYS A 500 22.97 13.57 10.50
C LYS A 500 23.98 12.44 10.70
N LYS A 501 23.74 11.26 10.10
CA LYS A 501 24.83 10.29 9.95
C LYS A 501 25.93 11.03 9.20
N SER A 502 27.13 11.11 9.78
CA SER A 502 28.31 11.50 9.02
C SER A 502 28.37 10.59 7.79
N LEU A 503 28.59 11.20 6.63
CA LEU A 503 28.98 10.49 5.43
C LEU A 503 30.39 9.91 5.67
N SER A 504 30.51 8.88 6.49
CA SER A 504 31.74 8.12 6.60
C SER A 504 31.79 7.14 5.43
N THR A 505 32.68 7.44 4.49
CA THR A 505 33.25 6.51 3.52
C THR A 505 33.54 5.15 4.16
N GLY A 506 33.15 4.10 3.44
CA GLY A 506 33.34 2.67 3.71
C GLY A 506 33.94 2.23 5.05
N SER A 507 33.12 1.59 5.89
CA SER A 507 33.62 0.48 6.68
C SER A 507 32.56 -0.55 7.06
N LYS A 508 33.09 -1.76 7.23
CA LYS A 508 32.50 -3.10 7.24
C LYS A 508 31.24 -3.25 8.12
N ARG A 509 30.31 -4.10 7.63
CA ARG A 509 29.27 -4.75 8.44
C ARG A 509 29.92 -5.38 9.68
N LYS A 510 29.70 -4.80 10.84
CA LYS A 510 29.75 -5.52 12.12
C LYS A 510 28.31 -5.88 12.51
N ASN A 511 28.08 -7.19 12.62
CA ASN A 511 26.92 -7.76 13.27
C ASN A 511 26.84 -7.18 14.69
N ILE A 512 25.70 -6.58 15.05
CA ILE A 512 25.33 -6.35 16.43
C ILE A 512 24.01 -7.09 16.67
N SER A 513 24.10 -7.95 17.65
CA SER A 513 23.11 -8.83 18.25
C SER A 513 21.79 -8.13 18.55
N SER A 514 20.72 -8.75 18.06
CA SER A 514 19.36 -8.55 18.52
C SER A 514 19.22 -9.10 19.93
N SER A 515 19.05 -8.23 20.94
CA SER A 515 18.62 -8.63 22.26
C SER A 515 17.11 -8.85 22.30
N SER A 516 16.75 -10.10 22.60
CA SER A 516 15.55 -10.59 23.30
C SER A 516 14.16 -10.18 22.81
N ALA A 517 13.73 -10.80 21.70
CA ALA A 517 12.34 -11.24 21.55
C ALA A 517 12.25 -12.70 22.03
N SER A 518 11.63 -12.92 23.19
CA SER A 518 11.33 -14.27 23.69
C SER A 518 10.30 -14.95 22.79
N THR A 519 10.78 -15.81 21.90
CA THR A 519 9.99 -16.76 21.14
C THR A 519 9.79 -18.02 21.96
N SER A 520 8.59 -18.22 22.50
CA SER A 520 8.14 -19.54 22.94
C SER A 520 7.85 -20.39 21.69
N PRO A 521 8.21 -21.70 21.65
CA PRO A 521 7.89 -22.57 20.52
C PRO A 521 6.37 -22.82 20.40
N PRO A 522 5.86 -23.11 19.20
CA PRO A 522 4.46 -23.42 18.99
C PRO A 522 4.15 -24.85 19.46
N THR A 523 3.42 -24.99 20.57
CA THR A 523 2.82 -26.27 20.97
C THR A 523 1.58 -26.55 20.11
N LYS A 524 1.56 -27.71 19.47
CA LYS A 524 0.42 -28.27 18.72
C LYS A 524 -0.68 -28.72 19.71
N ILE A 525 -1.94 -28.30 19.44
CA ILE A 525 -3.22 -29.07 19.40
C ILE A 525 -3.63 -29.84 20.71
N PRO A 526 -4.90 -29.80 21.19
CA PRO A 526 -6.08 -30.17 20.39
C PRO A 526 -7.34 -29.31 20.46
N ASN A 527 -8.14 -29.53 19.40
CA ASN A 527 -9.56 -29.27 19.31
C ASN A 527 -10.26 -29.62 20.62
N ASN A 528 -11.20 -28.77 21.04
CA ASN A 528 -12.42 -29.29 21.63
C ASN A 528 -13.62 -28.42 21.26
N SER A 529 -14.71 -29.16 21.18
CA SER A 529 -16.05 -28.91 20.66
C SER A 529 -16.87 -27.86 21.41
N LEU A 530 -17.82 -27.32 20.64
CA LEU A 530 -18.97 -26.44 20.93
C LEU A 530 -18.70 -24.93 20.85
#